data_AF-A0A498DFU8-F1
#
_entry.id   AF-A0A498DFU8-F1
#
_cell.length_a   1.000
_cell.length_b   1.000
_cell.length_c   1.000
_cell.angle_alpha   90.00
_cell.angle_beta   90.00
_cell.angle_gamma   90.00
#
_symmetry.space_group_name_H-M   'P 1'
#
loop_
_entity.id
_entity.type
_entity.pdbx_description
1 polymer ?
#
loop_
_entity_poly.entity_id
_entity_poly.type
_entity_poly.pdbx_seq_one_letter_code
_entity_poly.pdbx_strand_id
1 'polypeptide(L)'
;MSKRFVFLFLLLSSVLLVTACNDNDELSGKTFEVAYTPVLQEEIDNPSNYKPIMTLNFLNDNAVTNTIGGEEGEYKFADDVLVVNFKNEKEKLEIKFIDFIESDKDFSAYSSSIGDAKLTIEDTEQISRLNNLSSKITKDMPIEFIEK
;
A
#
# COMPACT_ATOMS: atom_id res chain seq x y z
N MET A 1 -45.01 31.17 16.32
CA MET A 1 -44.08 30.14 15.78
C MET A 1 -44.05 28.96 16.73
N SER A 2 -44.51 27.79 16.26
CA SER A 2 -44.77 26.64 17.12
C SER A 2 -43.46 26.05 17.67
N LYS A 3 -43.36 25.92 19.00
CA LYS A 3 -42.23 25.27 19.71
C LYS A 3 -41.97 23.82 19.24
N ARG A 4 -42.90 23.23 18.49
CA ARG A 4 -42.79 21.90 17.85
C ARG A 4 -41.83 21.86 16.66
N PHE A 5 -41.63 22.97 15.95
CA PHE A 5 -40.74 23.00 14.79
C PHE A 5 -39.25 22.99 15.17
N VAL A 6 -38.92 23.57 16.32
CA VAL A 6 -37.53 23.63 16.83
C VAL A 6 -37.03 22.25 17.26
N PHE A 7 -37.89 21.42 17.85
CA PHE A 7 -37.53 20.06 18.28
C PHE A 7 -37.30 19.09 17.12
N LEU A 8 -38.04 19.26 16.01
CA LEU A 8 -37.86 18.43 14.81
C LEU A 8 -36.54 18.75 14.07
N PHE A 9 -36.11 20.01 14.10
CA PHE A 9 -34.83 20.41 13.49
C PHE A 9 -33.63 19.90 14.29
N LEU A 10 -33.72 19.84 15.62
CA LEU A 10 -32.69 19.30 16.53
C LEU A 10 -32.53 17.78 16.41
N LEU A 11 -33.63 17.03 16.22
CA LEU A 11 -33.58 15.57 15.99
C LEU A 11 -32.98 15.21 14.63
N LEU A 12 -33.25 16.01 13.58
CA LEU A 12 -32.69 15.80 12.25
C LEU A 12 -31.19 16.10 12.17
N SER A 13 -30.69 17.03 12.99
CA SER A 13 -29.26 17.38 13.02
C SER A 13 -28.40 16.35 13.77
N SER A 14 -28.98 15.58 14.71
CA SER A 14 -28.27 14.47 15.38
C SER A 14 -28.06 13.23 14.50
N VAL A 15 -28.78 13.07 13.39
CA VAL A 15 -28.60 11.93 12.46
C VAL A 15 -27.51 12.22 11.42
N LEU A 16 -27.16 13.50 11.20
CA LEU A 16 -26.16 13.92 10.21
C LEU A 16 -24.72 14.00 10.74
N LEU A 17 -24.49 13.70 12.02
CA LEU A 17 -23.17 13.85 12.67
C LEU A 17 -22.40 12.53 12.86
N VAL A 18 -22.88 11.41 12.32
CA VAL A 18 -22.24 10.08 12.52
C VAL A 18 -21.39 9.62 11.32
N THR A 19 -21.18 10.44 10.29
CA THR A 19 -20.39 10.04 9.10
C THR A 19 -19.05 10.76 8.97
N ALA A 20 -18.52 11.35 10.06
CA ALA A 20 -17.29 12.16 10.02
C ALA A 20 -16.08 11.52 10.73
N CYS A 21 -16.04 10.20 10.82
CA CYS A 21 -14.84 9.41 11.08
C CYS A 21 -14.85 8.19 10.13
N ASN A 22 -14.86 8.43 8.82
CA ASN A 22 -14.24 7.46 7.94
C ASN A 22 -12.78 7.86 7.91
N ASP A 23 -11.94 7.17 8.69
CA ASP A 23 -10.53 7.02 8.36
C ASP A 23 -10.49 6.28 7.02
N ASN A 24 -10.77 7.02 5.96
CA ASN A 24 -10.94 6.47 4.63
C ASN A 24 -9.53 6.18 4.15
N ASP A 25 -9.09 4.94 4.38
CA ASP A 25 -7.81 4.44 3.94
C ASP A 25 -7.63 4.75 2.44
N GLU A 26 -6.73 5.68 2.14
CA GLU A 26 -6.56 6.22 0.79
C GLU A 26 -6.04 5.20 -0.22
N LEU A 27 -5.50 4.07 0.28
CA LEU A 27 -5.02 2.97 -0.54
C LEU A 27 -6.13 1.98 -0.84
N SER A 28 -7.16 1.89 0.02
CA SER A 28 -8.22 0.90 -0.12
C SER A 28 -8.93 0.97 -1.48
N GLY A 29 -9.03 -0.17 -2.14
CA GLY A 29 -9.64 -0.33 -3.46
C GLY A 29 -8.70 -0.01 -4.62
N LYS A 30 -7.47 0.42 -4.37
CA LYS A 30 -6.48 0.74 -5.41
C LYS A 30 -5.57 -0.44 -5.70
N THR A 31 -5.12 -0.53 -6.94
CA THR A 31 -4.11 -1.50 -7.38
C THR A 31 -2.91 -0.76 -7.93
N PHE A 32 -1.72 -1.12 -7.43
CA PHE A 32 -0.46 -0.51 -7.84
C PHE A 32 0.53 -1.54 -8.34
N GLU A 33 1.20 -1.23 -9.44
CA GLU A 33 2.47 -1.84 -9.79
C GLU A 33 3.59 -1.11 -9.06
N VAL A 34 4.32 -1.85 -8.22
CA VAL A 34 5.47 -1.33 -7.49
C VAL A 34 6.72 -1.60 -8.32
N ALA A 35 7.42 -0.55 -8.73
CA ALA A 35 8.51 -0.66 -9.68
C ALA A 35 9.75 0.14 -9.26
N TYR A 36 10.93 -0.36 -9.60
CA TYR A 36 12.18 0.38 -9.40
C TYR A 36 12.25 1.59 -10.33
N THR A 37 12.75 2.70 -9.78
CA THR A 37 13.06 3.89 -10.59
C THR A 37 14.28 3.62 -11.48
N PRO A 38 14.27 4.05 -12.77
CA PRO A 38 15.43 3.99 -13.64
C PRO A 38 16.64 4.74 -13.06
N VAL A 39 17.84 4.28 -13.41
CA VAL A 39 19.10 4.88 -12.92
C VAL A 39 19.50 6.09 -13.76
N LEU A 40 19.19 6.08 -15.06
CA LEU A 40 19.55 7.15 -15.98
C LEU A 40 18.51 8.25 -15.95
N GLN A 41 18.96 9.50 -15.83
CA GLN A 41 18.06 10.65 -15.72
C GLN A 41 17.16 10.80 -16.95
N GLU A 42 17.70 10.54 -18.16
CA GLU A 42 16.92 10.57 -19.39
C GLU A 42 15.82 9.49 -19.48
N GLU A 43 15.84 8.50 -18.59
CA GLU A 43 14.87 7.40 -18.56
C GLU A 43 13.75 7.61 -17.54
N ILE A 44 13.89 8.55 -16.61
CA ILE A 44 12.98 8.74 -15.45
C ILE A 44 11.58 9.18 -15.85
N ASP A 45 11.45 9.94 -16.94
CA ASP A 45 10.17 10.48 -17.40
C ASP A 45 9.40 9.51 -18.33
N ASN A 46 9.92 8.30 -18.55
CA ASN A 46 9.26 7.28 -19.36
C ASN A 46 8.78 6.12 -18.47
N PRO A 47 7.46 5.91 -18.30
CA PRO A 47 6.92 4.83 -17.46
C PRO A 47 7.36 3.43 -17.94
N SER A 48 7.70 3.26 -19.22
CA SER A 48 8.12 1.97 -19.77
C SER A 48 9.50 1.49 -19.27
N ASN A 49 10.28 2.39 -18.68
CA ASN A 49 11.62 2.07 -18.17
C ASN A 49 11.59 1.59 -16.70
N TYR A 50 10.45 1.72 -16.02
CA TYR A 50 10.29 1.28 -14.64
C TYR A 50 10.17 -0.23 -14.59
N LYS A 51 11.02 -0.86 -13.78
CA LYS A 51 11.08 -2.32 -13.71
C LYS A 51 10.18 -2.83 -12.58
N PRO A 52 9.08 -3.55 -12.89
CA PRO A 52 8.16 -4.01 -11.86
C PRO A 52 8.80 -5.03 -10.92
N ILE A 53 8.52 -4.86 -9.64
CA ILE A 53 8.92 -5.75 -8.55
C ILE A 53 7.76 -6.67 -8.20
N MET A 54 6.57 -6.09 -8.04
CA MET A 54 5.32 -6.76 -7.64
C MET A 54 4.11 -5.89 -7.99
N THR A 55 2.91 -6.47 -7.90
CA THR A 55 1.65 -5.71 -7.91
C THR A 55 0.97 -5.89 -6.57
N LEU A 56 0.55 -4.78 -5.96
CA LEU A 56 -0.20 -4.75 -4.71
C LEU A 56 -1.63 -4.33 -5.00
N ASN A 57 -2.59 -5.17 -4.59
CA ASN A 57 -4.00 -4.83 -4.62
C ASN A 57 -4.47 -4.60 -3.18
N PHE A 58 -4.79 -3.35 -2.86
CA PHE A 58 -5.21 -2.91 -1.55
C PHE A 58 -6.73 -3.08 -1.44
N LEU A 59 -7.14 -3.89 -0.47
CA LEU A 59 -8.53 -4.22 -0.20
C LEU A 59 -9.00 -3.44 1.04
N ASN A 60 -10.32 -3.52 1.28
CA ASN A 60 -10.91 -2.99 2.51
C ASN A 60 -10.32 -3.69 3.74
N ASP A 61 -10.51 -3.06 4.91
CA ASP A 61 -10.08 -3.59 6.21
C ASP A 61 -8.58 -3.90 6.30
N ASN A 62 -7.75 -3.06 5.68
CA ASN A 62 -6.29 -3.13 5.74
C ASN A 62 -5.68 -4.42 5.14
N ALA A 63 -6.42 -5.11 4.27
CA ALA A 63 -5.92 -6.30 3.57
C ALA A 63 -5.20 -5.93 2.26
N VAL A 64 -4.14 -6.66 1.92
CA VAL A 64 -3.41 -6.49 0.65
C VAL A 64 -3.12 -7.84 0.03
N THR A 65 -3.21 -7.94 -1.28
CA THR A 65 -2.83 -9.15 -2.02
C THR A 65 -1.71 -8.84 -3.01
N ASN A 66 -0.81 -9.80 -3.19
CA ASN A 66 0.28 -9.69 -4.17
C ASN A 66 0.06 -10.63 -5.35
N THR A 67 0.21 -10.13 -6.58
CA THR A 67 0.12 -10.95 -7.79
C THR A 67 1.24 -11.98 -7.91
N ILE A 68 2.39 -11.77 -7.25
CA ILE A 68 3.45 -12.77 -7.11
C ILE A 68 3.04 -13.78 -6.04
N GLY A 69 2.23 -14.75 -6.47
CA GLY A 69 1.89 -15.92 -5.66
C GLY A 69 0.48 -15.94 -5.10
N GLY A 70 -0.29 -14.84 -5.20
CA GLY A 70 -1.62 -14.75 -4.62
C GLY A 70 -1.61 -14.72 -3.09
N GLU A 71 -0.46 -14.38 -2.51
CA GLU A 71 -0.29 -14.32 -1.06
C GLU A 71 -1.09 -13.14 -0.52
N GLU A 72 -1.91 -13.42 0.48
CA GLU A 72 -2.64 -12.42 1.24
C GLU A 72 -1.75 -11.84 2.34
N GLY A 73 -2.03 -10.60 2.68
CA GLY A 73 -1.27 -9.85 3.67
C GLY A 73 -2.10 -8.73 4.26
N GLU A 74 -1.46 -8.01 5.17
CA GLU A 74 -2.01 -6.82 5.81
C GLU A 74 -1.09 -5.64 5.54
N TYR A 75 -1.68 -4.45 5.44
CA TYR A 75 -0.93 -3.21 5.33
C TYR A 75 -1.30 -2.21 6.42
N LYS A 76 -0.33 -1.36 6.76
CA LYS A 76 -0.51 -0.22 7.65
C LYS A 76 0.23 0.96 7.06
N PHE A 77 -0.47 2.09 6.99
CA PHE A 77 0.09 3.35 6.56
C PHE A 77 -0.03 4.36 7.70
N ALA A 78 1.10 4.90 8.15
CA ALA A 78 1.18 5.93 9.18
C ALA A 78 2.53 6.65 9.08
N ASP A 79 2.53 7.96 9.36
CA ASP A 79 3.75 8.78 9.42
C ASP A 79 4.66 8.63 8.18
N ASP A 80 4.07 8.68 6.97
CA ASP A 80 4.76 8.51 5.68
C ASP A 80 5.50 7.17 5.52
N VAL A 81 5.08 6.15 6.28
CA VAL A 81 5.60 4.79 6.22
C VAL A 81 4.48 3.82 5.88
N LEU A 82 4.63 3.12 4.76
CA LEU A 82 3.78 2.00 4.39
C LEU A 82 4.47 0.69 4.76
N VAL A 83 3.85 -0.09 5.62
CA VAL A 83 4.31 -1.43 6.00
C VAL A 83 3.38 -2.47 5.41
N VAL A 84 3.92 -3.39 4.62
CA VAL A 84 3.19 -4.52 4.05
C VAL A 84 3.71 -5.82 4.64
N ASN A 85 2.81 -6.64 5.18
CA ASN A 85 3.12 -7.93 5.79
C ASN A 85 2.45 -9.04 5.00
N PHE A 86 3.23 -9.91 4.36
CA PHE A 86 2.75 -11.16 3.80
C PHE A 86 3.03 -12.31 4.77
N LYS A 87 2.09 -13.25 4.88
CA LYS A 87 2.25 -14.44 5.71
C LYS A 87 1.58 -15.64 5.05
N ASN A 88 2.29 -16.75 5.04
CA ASN A 88 1.71 -18.07 4.79
C ASN A 88 2.07 -19.04 5.93
N GLU A 89 1.80 -20.33 5.75
CA GLU A 89 2.06 -21.35 6.78
C GLU A 89 3.53 -21.50 7.16
N LYS A 90 4.46 -21.05 6.31
CA LYS A 90 5.89 -21.34 6.43
C LYS A 90 6.76 -20.11 6.57
N GLU A 91 6.29 -18.96 6.10
CA GLU A 91 7.10 -17.76 5.98
C GLU A 91 6.30 -16.50 6.29
N LYS A 92 7.01 -15.50 6.81
CA LYS A 92 6.51 -14.13 6.94
C LYS A 92 7.49 -13.19 6.24
N LEU A 93 6.98 -12.30 5.39
CA LEU A 93 7.74 -11.22 4.77
C LEU A 93 7.14 -9.87 5.16
N GLU A 94 7.91 -9.05 5.85
CA GLU A 94 7.57 -7.67 6.17
C GLU A 94 8.40 -6.75 5.27
N ILE A 95 7.74 -5.87 4.53
CA ILE A 95 8.38 -4.87 3.66
C ILE A 95 7.99 -3.50 4.19
N LYS A 96 8.97 -2.63 4.39
CA LYS A 96 8.78 -1.24 4.79
C LYS A 96 9.14 -0.33 3.64
N PHE A 97 8.19 0.49 3.25
CA PHE A 97 8.36 1.59 2.33
C PHE A 97 8.38 2.87 3.15
N ILE A 98 9.50 3.60 3.07
CA ILE A 98 9.75 4.84 3.80
C ILE A 98 9.65 6.02 2.86
N ASP A 99 9.39 7.20 3.41
CA ASP A 99 9.16 8.42 2.62
C ASP A 99 8.05 8.16 1.57
N PHE A 100 6.99 7.47 1.96
CA PHE A 100 5.85 7.14 1.11
C PHE A 100 4.98 8.39 0.96
N ILE A 101 5.16 9.08 -0.16
CA ILE A 101 4.55 10.39 -0.46
C ILE A 101 3.94 10.40 -1.86
N GLU A 102 3.05 11.35 -2.13
CA GLU A 102 2.53 11.57 -3.50
C GLU A 102 3.68 11.79 -4.48
N SER A 103 3.61 11.17 -5.66
CA SER A 103 4.65 11.30 -6.68
C SER A 103 4.54 12.63 -7.42
N ASP A 104 5.68 13.25 -7.74
CA ASP A 104 5.72 14.40 -8.65
C ASP A 104 5.48 14.01 -10.13
N LYS A 105 5.39 12.70 -10.43
CA LYS A 105 5.23 12.16 -11.78
C LYS A 105 3.76 11.97 -12.11
N ASP A 106 3.35 12.35 -13.31
CA ASP A 106 1.96 12.24 -13.76
C ASP A 106 1.45 10.80 -13.94
N PHE A 107 2.35 9.84 -14.16
CA PHE A 107 2.04 8.43 -14.34
C PHE A 107 2.16 7.59 -13.05
N SER A 108 2.59 8.17 -11.93
CA SER A 108 2.76 7.46 -10.66
C SER A 108 1.93 8.12 -9.57
N ALA A 109 1.31 7.32 -8.71
CA ALA A 109 0.53 7.88 -7.61
C ALA A 109 1.42 8.24 -6.41
N TYR A 110 2.37 7.36 -6.06
CA TYR A 110 3.24 7.54 -4.91
C TYR A 110 4.70 7.23 -5.26
N SER A 111 5.60 8.00 -4.67
CA SER A 111 7.03 7.75 -4.67
C SER A 111 7.46 7.30 -3.28
N SER A 112 8.46 6.42 -3.19
CA SER A 112 8.95 5.90 -1.92
C SER A 112 10.34 5.29 -2.05
N SER A 113 10.95 4.91 -0.93
CA SER A 113 12.15 4.08 -0.89
C SER A 113 11.92 2.81 -0.08
N ILE A 114 12.58 1.72 -0.46
CA ILE A 114 12.54 0.48 0.32
C ILE A 114 13.39 0.66 1.58
N GLY A 115 12.77 0.83 2.73
CA GLY A 115 13.47 0.99 4.00
C GLY A 115 14.01 -0.33 4.57
N ASP A 116 13.21 -1.40 4.50
CA ASP A 116 13.63 -2.74 4.95
C ASP A 116 12.77 -3.84 4.31
N ALA A 117 13.31 -5.06 4.24
CA ALA A 117 12.59 -6.25 3.83
C ALA A 117 13.05 -7.45 4.69
N LYS A 118 12.22 -7.84 5.65
CA LYS A 118 12.54 -8.87 6.63
C LYS A 118 11.77 -10.15 6.34
N LEU A 119 12.47 -11.16 5.84
CA LEU A 119 11.95 -12.52 5.72
C LEU A 119 12.22 -13.30 7.02
N THR A 120 11.19 -13.98 7.52
CA THR A 120 11.28 -14.96 8.59
C THR A 120 10.78 -16.30 8.06
N ILE A 121 11.60 -17.35 8.18
CA ILE A 121 11.28 -18.72 7.73
C ILE A 121 11.00 -19.56 8.97
N GLU A 122 9.80 -20.12 9.04
CA GLU A 122 9.34 -21.02 10.11
C GLU A 122 9.58 -22.50 9.73
N ASP A 123 9.57 -22.84 8.43
CA ASP A 123 9.88 -24.18 7.89
C ASP A 123 10.78 -24.08 6.65
N THR A 124 11.93 -24.79 6.68
CA THR A 124 12.98 -24.73 5.64
C THR A 124 12.83 -25.75 4.51
N GLU A 125 11.85 -26.64 4.54
CA GLU A 125 11.83 -27.79 3.62
C GLU A 125 11.55 -27.43 2.14
N GLN A 126 11.19 -26.18 1.80
CA GLN A 126 11.04 -25.69 0.43
C GLN A 126 11.37 -24.20 0.29
N ILE A 127 11.95 -23.79 -0.84
CA ILE A 127 12.11 -22.36 -1.18
C ILE A 127 10.75 -21.79 -1.55
N SER A 128 10.18 -20.90 -0.73
CA SER A 128 8.87 -20.31 -1.02
C SER A 128 8.95 -19.07 -1.93
N ARG A 129 7.76 -18.65 -2.40
CA ARG A 129 7.58 -17.45 -3.21
C ARG A 129 7.95 -16.17 -2.46
N LEU A 130 7.73 -16.11 -1.14
CA LEU A 130 8.10 -14.93 -0.34
C LEU A 130 9.62 -14.80 -0.24
N ASN A 131 10.37 -15.90 -0.11
CA ASN A 131 11.83 -15.88 -0.24
C ASN A 131 12.32 -15.41 -1.62
N ASN A 132 11.65 -15.82 -2.70
CA ASN A 132 11.96 -15.33 -4.06
C ASN A 132 11.63 -13.84 -4.23
N LEU A 133 10.57 -13.34 -3.58
CA LEU A 133 10.24 -11.92 -3.58
C LEU A 133 11.25 -11.12 -2.76
N SER A 134 11.57 -11.57 -1.54
CA SER A 134 12.52 -10.87 -0.66
C SER A 134 13.91 -10.74 -1.30
N SER A 135 14.37 -11.76 -2.04
CA SER A 135 15.65 -11.71 -2.76
C SER A 135 15.68 -10.73 -3.94
N LYS A 136 14.53 -10.27 -4.43
CA LYS A 136 14.43 -9.23 -5.48
C LYS A 136 14.33 -7.81 -4.91
N ILE A 137 14.04 -7.69 -3.61
CA ILE A 137 13.86 -6.42 -2.93
C ILE A 137 15.22 -5.96 -2.42
N THR A 138 15.66 -4.80 -2.88
CA THR A 138 16.93 -4.20 -2.50
C THR A 138 16.65 -3.00 -1.62
N LYS A 139 17.22 -3.00 -0.42
CA LYS A 139 17.13 -1.90 0.53
C LYS A 139 17.68 -0.60 -0.06
N ASP A 140 17.12 0.53 0.35
CA ASP A 140 17.48 1.91 0.00
C ASP A 140 17.27 2.23 -1.49
N MET A 141 16.59 1.36 -2.24
CA MET A 141 16.26 1.62 -3.63
C MET A 141 14.99 2.47 -3.75
N PRO A 142 15.00 3.51 -4.61
CA PRO A 142 13.82 4.30 -4.91
C PRO A 142 12.85 3.51 -5.78
N ILE A 143 11.56 3.66 -5.49
CA ILE A 143 10.47 2.97 -6.16
C ILE A 143 9.30 3.91 -6.42
N GLU A 144 8.46 3.51 -7.36
CA GLU A 144 7.20 4.18 -7.69
C GLU A 144 6.03 3.20 -7.58
N PHE A 145 4.88 3.71 -7.17
CA PHE A 145 3.59 3.00 -7.13
C PHE A 145 2.73 3.51 -8.28
N ILE A 146 2.74 2.77 -9.38
CA ILE A 146 2.07 3.11 -10.64
C ILE A 146 0.68 2.50 -10.63
N GLU A 147 -0.38 3.32 -10.74
CA GLU A 147 -1.77 2.85 -10.74
C GLU A 147 -2.09 1.99 -11.98
N LYS A 148 -2.94 0.97 -11.81
CA LYS A 148 -3.33 0.01 -12.86
C LYS A 148 -4.76 0.16 -13.34
#